data_AF-A0A914FA73-F1
#
_entry.id   AF-A0A914FA73-F1
#
_cell.length_a   1.000
_cell.length_b   1.000
_cell.length_c   1.000
_cell.angle_alpha   90.00
_cell.angle_beta   90.00
_cell.angle_gamma   90.00
#
_symmetry.space_group_name_H-M   'P 1'
#
loop_
_entity.id
_entity.type
_entity.pdbx_description
1 polymer ?
#
loop_
_entity_poly.entity_id
_entity_poly.type
_entity_poly.pdbx_seq_one_letter_code
_entity_poly.pdbx_strand_id
1 'polypeptide(L)'
;MASKFQSGVDDRHVDNTWRLLKKAIVDILNKNNSGLSFEELYRNAYTMVLHKYGEKLYDGLKEAVNAHLVELIRPEVLKAVDTNFLSKLIEFWNDHTVAM
;
A
#
# COMPACT_ATOMS: atom_id res chain seq x y z
N MET A 1 30.15 -20.00 19.82
CA MET A 1 28.81 -19.69 20.35
C MET A 1 28.17 -18.66 19.43
N ALA A 2 27.28 -19.07 18.52
CA ALA A 2 26.55 -18.13 17.68
C ALA A 2 25.34 -17.62 18.47
N SER A 3 25.32 -16.32 18.74
CA SER A 3 24.22 -15.64 19.43
C SER A 3 22.94 -15.79 18.62
N LYS A 4 21.96 -16.50 19.16
CA LYS A 4 20.59 -16.51 18.64
C LYS A 4 20.03 -15.10 18.81
N PHE A 5 19.98 -14.33 17.74
CA PHE A 5 19.07 -13.18 17.65
C PHE A 5 17.64 -13.72 17.60
N GLN A 6 17.11 -14.11 18.75
CA GLN A 6 15.69 -14.31 18.97
C GLN A 6 15.18 -13.16 19.83
N SER A 7 15.10 -11.97 19.22
CA SER A 7 14.07 -11.01 19.63
C SER A 7 12.85 -11.31 18.78
N GLY A 8 11.96 -12.16 19.29
CA GLY A 8 10.65 -12.33 18.66
C GLY A 8 9.98 -10.97 18.58
N VAL A 9 9.75 -10.47 17.36
CA VAL A 9 8.96 -9.26 17.17
C VAL A 9 7.56 -9.58 17.67
N ASP A 10 7.10 -8.86 18.70
CA ASP A 10 5.75 -8.96 19.26
C ASP A 10 4.71 -8.68 18.17
N ASP A 11 3.66 -9.48 18.10
CA ASP A 11 2.55 -9.35 17.13
C ASP A 11 1.98 -7.92 17.11
N ARG A 12 1.97 -7.24 18.27
CA ARG A 12 1.53 -5.83 18.36
C ARG A 12 2.44 -4.88 17.57
N HIS A 13 3.75 -5.14 17.55
CA HIS A 13 4.69 -4.36 16.77
C HIS A 13 4.42 -4.56 15.28
N VAL A 14 4.18 -5.80 14.85
CA VAL A 14 3.84 -6.13 13.45
C VAL A 14 2.58 -5.42 13.00
N ASP A 15 1.53 -5.42 13.82
CA ASP A 15 0.27 -4.74 13.49
C ASP A 15 0.43 -3.21 13.39
N ASN A 16 1.27 -2.62 14.24
CA ASN A 16 1.61 -1.20 14.14
C ASN A 16 2.41 -0.89 12.87
N THR A 17 3.41 -1.71 12.54
CA THR A 17 4.19 -1.59 11.30
C THR A 17 3.30 -1.74 10.07
N TRP A 18 2.39 -2.72 10.06
CA TRP A 18 1.43 -2.90 8.98
C TRP A 18 0.52 -1.67 8.84
N ARG A 19 0.01 -1.11 9.94
CA ARG A 19 -0.84 0.09 9.89
C ARG A 19 -0.11 1.28 9.27
N LEU A 20 1.17 1.46 9.59
CA LEU A 20 2.02 2.49 9.01
C LEU A 20 2.19 2.28 7.49
N LEU A 21 2.53 1.06 7.08
CA LEU A 21 2.70 0.72 5.66
C LEU A 21 1.38 0.87 4.87
N LYS A 22 0.26 0.39 5.43
CA LYS A 22 -1.07 0.54 4.82
C LYS A 22 -1.43 2.01 4.60
N LYS A 23 -1.16 2.87 5.58
CA LYS A 23 -1.37 4.31 5.45
C LYS A 23 -0.53 4.88 4.30
N ALA A 24 0.76 4.54 4.24
CA ALA A 24 1.64 5.02 3.18
C ALA A 24 1.18 4.56 1.78
N ILE A 25 0.71 3.31 1.64
CA ILE A 25 0.14 2.79 0.39
C ILE A 25 -1.06 3.66 -0.05
N VAL A 26 -1.99 3.94 0.88
CA VAL A 26 -3.15 4.80 0.59
C VAL A 26 -2.73 6.22 0.23
N ASP A 27 -1.74 6.78 0.92
CA ASP A 27 -1.21 8.11 0.62
C ASP A 27 -0.57 8.16 -0.78
N ILE A 28 0.19 7.14 -1.18
CA ILE A 28 0.76 7.02 -2.54
C ILE A 28 -0.34 6.92 -3.60
N LEU A 29 -1.33 6.06 -3.39
CA LEU A 29 -2.48 5.91 -4.31
C LEU A 29 -3.29 7.21 -4.45
N ASN A 30 -3.33 8.04 -3.39
CA ASN A 30 -3.95 9.35 -3.39
C ASN A 30 -3.02 10.49 -3.85
N LYS A 31 -1.85 10.17 -4.41
CA LYS A 31 -0.83 11.14 -4.87
C LYS A 31 -0.25 12.04 -3.77
N ASN A 32 -0.33 11.62 -2.51
CA ASN A 32 0.15 12.34 -1.33
C ASN A 32 1.49 11.77 -0.81
N ASN A 33 2.50 11.67 -1.68
CA ASN A 33 3.76 10.99 -1.35
C ASN A 33 4.87 11.91 -0.78
N SER A 34 4.69 13.23 -0.79
CA SER A 34 5.74 14.21 -0.43
C SER A 34 6.22 14.14 1.02
N GLY A 35 5.39 13.60 1.93
CA GLY A 35 5.72 13.44 3.36
C GLY A 35 6.26 12.07 3.73
N LEU A 36 6.46 11.17 2.77
CA LEU A 36 6.85 9.79 3.04
C LEU A 36 8.38 9.61 3.10
N SER A 37 8.85 8.92 4.14
CA SER A 37 10.25 8.48 4.22
C SER A 37 10.41 7.12 3.54
N PHE A 38 11.02 7.10 2.35
CA PHE A 38 11.27 5.86 1.62
C PHE A 38 12.13 4.86 2.40
N GLU A 39 13.15 5.36 3.12
CA GLU A 39 14.05 4.53 3.91
C GLU A 39 13.31 3.88 5.09
N GLU A 40 12.44 4.63 5.77
CA GLU A 40 11.62 4.08 6.86
C GLU A 40 10.62 3.04 6.36
N LEU A 41 9.91 3.32 5.26
CA LEU A 41 8.94 2.38 4.68
C LEU A 41 9.63 1.10 4.23
N TYR A 42 10.76 1.20 3.55
CA TYR A 42 11.54 0.04 3.10
C TYR A 42 12.04 -0.79 4.29
N ARG A 43 12.62 -0.16 5.33
CA ARG A 43 13.10 -0.85 6.54
C ARG A 43 11.98 -1.59 7.26
N ASN A 44 10.80 -0.97 7.36
CA ASN A 44 9.62 -1.58 7.98
C ASN A 44 9.10 -2.80 7.19
N ALA A 45 8.95 -2.67 5.87
CA ALA A 45 8.55 -3.79 5.01
C ALA A 45 9.57 -4.94 5.05
N TYR A 46 10.86 -4.62 4.95
CA TYR A 46 11.95 -5.59 5.09
C TYR A 46 11.88 -6.34 6.42
N THR A 47 11.65 -5.61 7.52
CA THR A 47 11.54 -6.20 8.87
C THR A 47 10.36 -7.17 8.98
N MET A 48 9.20 -6.85 8.39
CA MET A 48 8.06 -7.77 8.35
C MET A 48 8.39 -9.07 7.61
N VAL A 49 9.03 -8.97 6.44
CA VAL A 49 9.42 -10.14 5.64
C VAL A 49 10.47 -10.98 6.36
N LEU A 50 11.49 -10.34 6.96
CA LEU A 50 12.54 -11.00 7.73
C LEU A 50 11.97 -11.87 8.86
N HIS A 51 10.95 -11.37 9.55
CA HIS A 51 10.27 -12.06 10.66
C HIS A 51 9.09 -12.93 10.21
N LYS A 52 9.02 -13.30 8.93
CA LYS A 52 8.03 -14.25 8.37
C LYS A 52 6.58 -13.72 8.30
N TYR A 53 6.38 -12.40 8.33
CA TYR A 53 5.08 -11.76 8.13
C TYR A 53 4.85 -11.30 6.67
N GLY A 54 5.53 -11.92 5.70
CA GLY A 54 5.42 -11.57 4.28
C GLY A 54 4.03 -11.83 3.69
N GLU A 55 3.35 -12.88 4.13
CA GLU A 55 1.98 -13.20 3.70
C GLU A 55 1.00 -12.09 4.11
N LYS A 56 1.00 -11.69 5.38
CA LYS A 56 0.20 -10.57 5.90
C LYS A 56 0.45 -9.28 5.13
N LEU A 57 1.73 -8.98 4.82
CA LEU A 57 2.10 -7.79 4.05
C LEU A 57 1.54 -7.86 2.62
N TYR A 58 1.68 -9.00 1.95
CA TYR A 58 1.22 -9.19 0.58
C TYR A 58 -0.31 -9.16 0.46
N ASP A 59 -1.01 -9.86 1.35
CA ASP A 59 -2.47 -9.89 1.38
C ASP A 59 -3.03 -8.50 1.71
N GLY A 60 -2.45 -7.84 2.71
CA GLY A 60 -2.83 -6.49 3.07
C GLY A 60 -2.61 -5.48 1.93
N LEU A 61 -1.53 -5.61 1.16
CA LEU A 61 -1.27 -4.78 -0.02
C LEU A 61 -2.35 -5.00 -1.09
N LYS A 62 -2.64 -6.27 -1.43
CA LYS A 62 -3.71 -6.61 -2.39
C LYS A 62 -5.05 -6.01 -1.96
N GLU A 63 -5.40 -6.15 -0.69
CA GLU A 63 -6.64 -5.59 -0.14
C GLU A 63 -6.68 -4.06 -0.26
N ALA A 64 -5.59 -3.36 0.09
CA ALA A 64 -5.53 -1.90 0.01
C ALA A 64 -5.68 -1.38 -1.42
N VAL A 65 -4.97 -2.01 -2.38
CA VAL A 65 -5.07 -1.66 -3.80
C VAL A 65 -6.47 -1.96 -4.34
N ASN A 66 -7.02 -3.14 -4.03
CA ASN A 66 -8.36 -3.51 -4.46
C ASN A 66 -9.43 -2.56 -3.91
N ALA A 67 -9.35 -2.20 -2.62
CA ALA A 67 -10.26 -1.24 -2.01
C ALA A 67 -10.18 0.12 -2.73
N HIS A 68 -8.99 0.63 -3.00
CA HIS A 68 -8.82 1.88 -3.73
C HIS A 68 -9.45 1.83 -5.13
N LEU A 69 -9.19 0.76 -5.90
CA LEU A 69 -9.73 0.60 -7.25
C LEU A 69 -11.26 0.45 -7.27
N VAL A 70 -11.82 -0.35 -6.35
CA VAL A 70 -13.26 -0.68 -6.34
C VAL A 70 -14.09 0.40 -5.68
N GLU A 71 -13.62 0.98 -4.57
CA GLU A 71 -14.39 1.92 -3.76
C GLU A 71 -14.21 3.38 -4.18
N LEU A 72 -13.05 3.73 -4.76
CA LEU A 72 -12.76 5.11 -5.17
C LEU A 72 -12.75 5.27 -6.70
N ILE A 73 -11.96 4.46 -7.42
CA ILE A 73 -11.79 4.68 -8.86
C ILE A 73 -13.01 4.26 -9.68
N ARG A 74 -13.56 3.06 -9.42
CA ARG A 74 -14.72 2.54 -10.18
C ARG A 74 -15.92 3.50 -10.15
N PRO A 75 -16.36 4.06 -9.00
CA PRO A 75 -17.48 5.02 -8.99
C PRO A 75 -17.21 6.27 -9.83
N GLU A 76 -15.99 6.80 -9.80
CA GLU A 76 -15.62 7.98 -10.60
C GLU A 76 -15.61 7.69 -12.10
N VAL A 77 -15.15 6.50 -12.50
CA VAL A 77 -15.24 6.05 -13.90
C VAL A 77 -16.71 5.90 -14.33
N LEU A 78 -17.57 5.32 -13.49
CA LEU A 78 -18.99 5.15 -13.80
C LEU A 78 -19.73 6.49 -13.96
N LYS A 79 -19.38 7.51 -13.17
CA LYS A 79 -19.92 8.87 -13.32
C LYS A 79 -19.53 9.53 -14.65
N ALA A 80 -18.40 9.12 -15.24
CA ALA A 80 -17.88 9.68 -16.48
C ALA A 80 -18.37 8.96 -17.74
N VAL A 81 -19.15 7.87 -17.62
CA VAL A 81 -19.57 7.01 -18.75
C VAL A 81 -20.25 7.81 -19.87
N ASP A 82 -21.15 8.72 -19.52
CA ASP A 82 -21.93 9.50 -20.49
C ASP A 82 -21.30 10.86 -20.85
N THR A 83 -20.10 11.17 -20.35
CA THR A 83 -19.45 12.47 -20.53
C THR A 83 -18.09 12.35 -21.21
N ASN A 84 -17.04 12.02 -20.45
CA ASN A 84 -15.65 11.99 -20.91
C ASN A 84 -14.94 10.68 -20.53
N PHE A 85 -15.67 9.57 -20.62
CA PHE A 85 -15.25 8.23 -20.18
C PHE A 85 -13.79 7.88 -20.51
N LEU A 86 -13.41 7.91 -21.80
CA LEU A 86 -12.06 7.49 -22.22
C LEU A 86 -10.97 8.39 -21.63
N SER A 87 -11.20 9.71 -21.59
CA SER A 87 -10.26 10.65 -21.00
C SER A 87 -10.09 10.41 -19.50
N LYS A 88 -11.20 10.21 -18.77
CA LYS A 88 -11.14 9.91 -17.33
C LYS A 88 -10.51 8.55 -17.04
N LEU A 89 -10.78 7.54 -17.86
CA LEU A 89 -10.18 6.22 -17.73
C LEU A 89 -8.66 6.27 -17.94
N ILE A 90 -8.18 7.01 -18.95
CA ILE A 90 -6.75 7.21 -19.21
C ILE A 90 -6.08 7.98 -18.07
N GLU A 91 -6.75 9.01 -17.53
CA GLU A 91 -6.27 9.76 -16.35
C GLU A 91 -6.04 8.82 -15.16
N PHE A 92 -7.06 8.04 -14.78
CA PHE A 92 -6.93 7.10 -13.66
C PHE A 92 -5.92 5.99 -13.93
N TRP A 93 -5.79 5.51 -15.17
CA TRP A 93 -4.77 4.53 -15.54
C TRP A 93 -3.34 5.08 -15.36
N ASN A 94 -3.09 6.31 -15.84
CA ASN A 94 -1.79 6.95 -15.69
C ASN A 94 -1.47 7.18 -14.21
N ASP A 95 -2.44 7.61 -13.43
CA ASP A 95 -2.30 7.81 -11.99
C ASP A 95 -1.95 6.51 -11.26
N HIS A 96 -2.66 5.43 -11.58
CA HIS A 96 -2.38 4.11 -11.01
C HIS A 96 -0.97 3.61 -11.38
N THR A 97 -0.55 3.82 -12.63
CA THR A 97 0.78 3.40 -13.11
C THR A 97 1.92 4.17 -12.42
N VAL A 98 1.70 5.43 -12.05
CA VAL A 98 2.71 6.22 -11.30
C VAL A 98 2.77 5.79 -9.83
N ALA A 99 1.65 5.37 -9.26
CA ALA A 99 1.56 4.97 -7.86
C ALA A 99 2.11 3.55 -7.57
N MET A 100 2.18 2.69 -8.59
CA MET A 100 2.61 1.29 -8.49
C MET A 100 4.05 1.09 -8.98
#